data_AF-A0A9E3BKG7-F1
#
_entry.id   AF-A0A9E3BKG7-F1
#
_cell.length_a   1.000
_cell.length_b   1.000
_cell.length_c   1.000
_cell.angle_alpha   90.00
_cell.angle_beta   90.00
_cell.angle_gamma   90.00
#
_symmetry.space_group_name_H-M   'P 1'
#
loop_
_entity.id
_entity.type
_entity.pdbx_description
1 polymer ?
#
loop_
_entity_poly.entity_id
_entity_poly.type
_entity_poly.pdbx_seq_one_letter_code
_entity_poly.pdbx_strand_id
1 'polypeptide(L)'
;ISRDRGKIHELYRPDWRAWFGDEGGERNGGPDDPRIALVLVEVDSVIYMKSDTPTPVVLFQVVKGIVTGTPPKTGEVREVSGSELHGGRAGNG
;
A
#
# COMPACT_ATOMS: atom_id res chain seq x y z
N ILE A 1 5.27 -2.50 -18.53
CA ILE A 1 5.22 -3.96 -18.24
C ILE A 1 6.49 -4.58 -18.79
N SER A 2 7.22 -5.38 -18.00
CA SER A 2 8.50 -6.01 -18.36
C SER A 2 8.43 -7.54 -18.18
N ARG A 3 9.16 -8.27 -19.03
CA ARG A 3 9.36 -9.73 -18.93
C ARG A 3 10.84 -10.09 -18.73
N ASP A 4 11.64 -9.15 -18.24
CA ASP A 4 13.05 -9.38 -17.93
C ASP A 4 13.20 -10.51 -16.92
N ARG A 5 13.82 -11.61 -17.36
CA ARG A 5 13.97 -12.83 -16.56
C ARG A 5 14.94 -12.65 -15.41
N GLY A 6 16.01 -11.87 -15.59
CA GLY A 6 16.94 -11.56 -14.52
C GLY A 6 16.25 -10.79 -13.40
N LYS A 7 15.46 -9.76 -13.75
CA LYS A 7 14.73 -8.96 -12.75
C LYS A 7 13.59 -9.74 -12.08
N ILE A 8 12.91 -10.62 -12.82
CA ILE A 8 11.91 -11.52 -12.23
C ILE A 8 12.58 -12.43 -11.19
N HIS A 9 13.72 -13.07 -11.51
CA HIS A 9 14.43 -13.90 -10.55
C HIS A 9 14.91 -13.12 -9.32
N GLU A 10 15.36 -11.89 -9.51
CA GLU A 10 15.80 -11.01 -8.43
C GLU A 10 14.66 -10.64 -7.47
N LEU A 11 13.46 -10.34 -8.00
CA LEU A 11 12.33 -9.84 -7.21
C LEU A 11 11.34 -10.91 -6.77
N TYR A 12 11.38 -12.09 -7.38
CA TYR A 12 10.44 -13.16 -7.13
C TYR A 12 10.44 -13.57 -5.66
N ARG A 13 9.24 -13.83 -5.12
CA ARG A 13 9.07 -14.39 -3.78
C ARG A 13 8.28 -15.69 -3.84
N PRO A 14 8.63 -16.70 -3.02
CA PRO A 14 7.99 -18.02 -3.07
C PRO A 14 6.46 -18.00 -2.89
N ASP A 15 5.93 -17.02 -2.16
CA ASP A 15 4.49 -16.83 -1.92
C ASP A 15 3.72 -16.40 -3.19
N TRP A 16 4.40 -15.88 -4.22
CA TRP A 16 3.77 -15.53 -5.49
C TRP A 16 3.15 -16.74 -6.20
N ARG A 17 3.73 -17.93 -6.01
CA ARG A 17 3.21 -19.19 -6.57
C ARG A 17 1.74 -19.42 -6.24
N ALA A 18 1.27 -18.96 -5.07
CA ALA A 18 -0.13 -19.10 -4.67
C ALA A 18 -1.12 -18.38 -5.60
N TRP A 19 -0.69 -17.32 -6.28
CA TRP A 19 -1.54 -16.53 -7.19
C TRP A 19 -1.63 -17.11 -8.60
N PHE A 20 -0.63 -17.90 -9.00
CA PHE A 20 -0.56 -18.54 -10.32
C PHE A 20 -1.01 -20.00 -10.30
N GLY A 21 -0.93 -20.64 -9.13
CA GLY A 21 -1.11 -22.09 -9.00
C GLY A 21 -0.03 -22.87 -9.76
N ASP A 22 -0.08 -24.19 -9.59
CA ASP A 22 0.78 -25.12 -10.32
C ASP A 22 -0.05 -25.90 -11.35
N GLU A 23 0.14 -25.59 -12.63
CA GLU A 23 -0.46 -26.30 -13.76
C GLU A 23 0.48 -27.40 -14.32
N GLY A 24 1.66 -27.59 -13.71
CA GLY A 24 2.73 -28.46 -14.20
C GLY A 24 3.57 -27.84 -15.32
N GLY A 25 4.73 -28.46 -15.58
CA GLY A 25 5.66 -28.00 -16.62
C GLY A 25 6.17 -26.58 -16.37
N GLU A 26 6.18 -25.75 -17.41
CA GLU A 26 6.62 -24.35 -17.33
C GLU A 26 5.61 -23.45 -16.59
N ARG A 27 4.35 -23.88 -16.41
CA ARG A 27 3.29 -23.09 -15.79
C ARG A 27 3.08 -23.48 -14.32
N ASN A 28 4.18 -23.49 -13.57
CA ASN A 28 4.23 -23.98 -12.19
C ASN A 28 4.18 -22.89 -11.11
N GLY A 29 4.05 -21.63 -11.53
CA GLY A 29 4.03 -20.45 -10.68
C GLY A 29 5.39 -20.03 -10.11
N GLY A 30 6.47 -20.71 -10.50
CA GLY A 30 7.86 -20.35 -10.16
C GLY A 30 8.35 -19.10 -10.92
N PRO A 31 9.58 -18.63 -10.64
CA PRO A 31 10.15 -17.44 -11.30
C PRO A 31 10.27 -17.63 -12.82
N ASP A 32 10.29 -18.89 -13.26
CA ASP A 32 10.35 -19.21 -14.67
C ASP A 32 8.99 -19.23 -15.39
N ASP A 33 7.88 -19.07 -14.67
CA ASP A 33 6.55 -19.18 -15.26
C ASP A 33 6.33 -18.09 -16.33
N PRO A 34 5.97 -18.46 -17.59
CA PRO A 34 5.81 -17.50 -18.68
C PRO A 34 4.65 -16.53 -18.48
N ARG A 35 3.78 -16.78 -17.50
CA ARG A 35 2.68 -15.88 -17.11
C ARG A 35 3.14 -14.68 -16.29
N ILE A 36 4.33 -14.74 -15.68
CA ILE A 36 4.82 -13.66 -14.82
C ILE A 36 5.34 -12.49 -15.66
N ALA A 37 4.87 -11.29 -15.32
CA ALA A 37 5.38 -10.04 -15.85
C ALA A 37 5.47 -8.99 -14.73
N LEU A 38 6.46 -8.11 -14.81
CA LEU A 38 6.69 -7.04 -13.84
C LEU A 38 6.02 -5.74 -14.30
N VAL A 39 5.37 -5.05 -13.38
CA VAL A 39 4.88 -3.69 -13.58
C VAL A 39 5.72 -2.77 -12.70
N LEU A 40 6.47 -1.86 -13.32
CA LEU A 40 7.11 -0.76 -12.62
C LEU A 40 6.08 0.35 -12.44
N VAL A 41 5.97 0.88 -11.22
CA VAL A 41 5.17 2.05 -10.92
C VAL A 41 6.10 3.12 -10.36
N GLU A 42 6.23 4.22 -11.09
CA GLU A 42 6.87 5.43 -10.60
C GLU A 42 5.78 6.29 -9.96
N VAL A 43 6.02 6.71 -8.72
CA VAL A 43 5.04 7.46 -7.92
C VAL A 43 5.46 8.91 -7.86
N ASP A 44 4.68 9.78 -8.50
CA ASP A 44 4.92 11.23 -8.48
C ASP A 44 4.33 11.90 -7.23
N SER A 45 3.14 11.46 -6.80
CA SER A 45 2.47 11.92 -5.57
C SER A 45 1.52 10.86 -5.02
N VAL A 46 1.23 10.92 -3.71
CA VAL A 46 0.29 10.01 -3.05
C VAL A 46 -0.69 10.84 -2.22
N ILE A 47 -1.98 10.68 -2.51
CA ILE A 47 -3.06 11.17 -1.65
C ILE A 47 -3.65 9.95 -0.94
N TYR A 48 -3.55 9.93 0.39
CA TYR A 48 -4.14 8.85 1.19
C TYR A 48 -4.84 9.42 2.41
N MET A 49 -5.91 8.74 2.85
CA MET A 49 -6.60 9.05 4.09
C MET A 49 -6.39 7.88 5.05
N LYS A 50 -5.85 8.18 6.23
CA LYS A 50 -5.68 7.20 7.31
C LYS A 50 -6.46 7.69 8.53
N SER A 51 -7.49 6.94 8.92
CA SER A 51 -8.20 7.21 10.18
C SER A 51 -7.63 6.32 11.27
N ASP A 52 -6.88 6.92 12.20
CA ASP A 52 -6.39 6.26 13.42
C ASP A 52 -7.37 6.45 14.60
N THR A 53 -8.62 6.86 14.33
CA THR A 53 -9.60 7.16 15.39
C THR A 53 -10.27 5.88 15.89
N PRO A 54 -10.17 5.54 17.19
CA PRO A 54 -10.84 4.37 17.74
C PRO A 54 -12.37 4.46 17.62
N THR A 55 -13.02 3.34 17.30
CA THR A 55 -14.48 3.26 17.11
C THR A 55 -15.31 3.87 18.24
N PRO A 56 -14.97 3.70 19.54
CA PRO A 56 -15.73 4.35 20.63
C PRO A 56 -15.66 5.89 20.58
N VAL A 57 -14.52 6.45 20.15
CA VAL A 57 -14.34 7.91 20.01
C VAL A 57 -15.19 8.44 18.86
N VAL A 58 -15.29 7.69 17.75
CA VAL A 58 -16.20 8.01 16.64
C VAL A 58 -17.65 8.08 17.14
N LEU A 59 -18.09 7.08 17.89
CA LEU A 59 -19.45 7.04 18.44
C LEU A 59 -19.72 8.23 19.38
N PHE A 60 -18.77 8.58 20.24
CA PHE A 60 -18.88 9.76 21.10
C PHE A 60 -19.02 11.06 20.30
N GLN A 61 -18.24 11.23 19.22
CA GLN A 61 -18.35 12.41 18.36
C GLN A 61 -19.71 12.50 17.64
N VAL A 62 -20.29 11.36 17.24
CA VAL A 62 -21.64 11.31 16.65
C VAL A 62 -22.68 11.77 17.67
N VAL A 63 -22.66 11.22 18.89
CA VAL A 63 -23.61 11.63 19.95
C VAL A 63 -23.44 13.11 20.29
N LYS A 64 -22.20 13.60 20.41
CA LYS A 64 -21.91 15.02 20.64
C LYS A 64 -22.47 15.90 19.50
N GLY A 65 -22.33 15.48 18.25
CA GLY A 65 -22.85 16.21 17.10
C GLY A 65 -24.37 16.31 17.08
N ILE A 66 -25.07 15.24 17.47
CA ILE A 66 -26.53 15.23 17.62
C ILE A 66 -26.97 16.24 18.69
N VAL A 67 -26.27 16.29 19.84
CA VAL A 67 -26.62 17.19 20.95
C VAL A 67 -26.28 18.65 20.65
N THR A 68 -25.16 18.91 19.99
CA THR A 68 -24.60 20.27 19.82
C THR A 68 -24.87 20.89 18.46
N GLY A 69 -25.35 20.12 17.48
CA GLY A 69 -25.52 20.57 16.09
C GLY A 69 -24.21 20.81 15.32
N THR A 70 -23.06 20.46 15.89
CA THR A 70 -21.75 20.61 15.22
C THR A 70 -21.34 19.31 14.53
N PRO A 71 -20.92 19.34 13.25
CA PRO A 71 -20.50 18.14 12.54
C PRO A 71 -19.24 17.52 13.19
N PRO A 72 -19.14 16.18 13.23
CA PRO A 72 -17.96 15.50 13.78
C PRO A 72 -16.71 15.81 12.96
N LYS A 73 -15.56 15.93 13.63
CA LYS A 73 -14.26 16.12 12.96
C LYS A 73 -13.76 14.76 12.49
N THR A 74 -14.11 14.41 11.26
CA THR A 74 -13.78 13.12 10.64
C THR A 74 -12.35 13.14 10.07
N GLY A 75 -11.35 13.00 10.95
CA GLY A 75 -9.95 12.73 10.57
C GLY A 75 -9.19 13.89 9.91
N GLU A 76 -7.86 13.89 10.08
CA GLU A 76 -6.96 14.81 9.37
C GLU A 76 -6.61 14.20 8.00
N VAL A 77 -6.85 14.94 6.91
CA VAL A 77 -6.27 14.62 5.60
C VAL A 77 -4.80 15.05 5.65
N ARG A 78 -3.87 14.10 5.57
CA ARG A 78 -2.44 14.38 5.48
C ARG A 78 -1.96 14.11 4.07
N GLU A 79 -1.52 15.16 3.39
CA GLU A 79 -0.89 15.08 2.08
C GLU A 79 0.63 15.07 2.29
N VAL A 80 1.28 13.96 1.92
CA VAL A 80 2.74 13.83 1.95
C VAL A 80 3.23 14.00 0.50
N SER A 81 3.89 15.11 0.21
CA SER A 81 4.49 15.35 -1.11
C SER A 81 5.86 14.67 -1.21
N GLY A 82 6.32 14.36 -2.44
CA GLY A 82 7.52 13.56 -2.70
C GLY A 82 8.82 14.05 -2.03
N SER A 83 8.89 15.32 -1.59
CA SER A 83 10.01 15.87 -0.82
C SER A 83 10.12 15.32 0.62
N GLU A 84 9.04 14.81 1.23
CA GLU A 84 9.10 14.20 2.57
C GLU A 84 9.60 12.75 2.55
N LEU A 85 9.57 12.09 1.39
CA LEU A 85 10.07 10.71 1.23
C LEU A 85 11.61 10.60 1.32
N HIS A 86 12.34 11.72 1.18
CA HIS A 86 13.82 11.76 1.24
C HIS A 86 14.39 12.31 2.57
N GLY A 87 13.55 12.74 3.53
CA GLY A 87 14.01 13.42 4.75
C GLY A 87 14.30 12.54 5.98
N GLY A 88 14.00 11.23 5.92
CA GLY A 88 14.01 10.32 7.08
C GLY A 88 15.37 9.90 7.65
N ARG A 89 16.46 10.64 7.38
CA ARG A 89 17.78 10.39 7.96
C ARG A 89 18.51 11.69 8.28
N ALA A 90 18.23 12.31 9.42
CA ALA A 90 19.21 13.07 10.19
C ALA A 90 18.70 13.47 11.60
N GLY A 91 19.40 12.98 12.62
CA GLY A 91 19.68 13.73 13.86
C GLY A 91 18.65 13.71 14.99
N ASN A 92 18.93 12.98 16.07
CA ASN A 92 19.67 13.58 17.19
C ASN A 92 20.21 12.50 18.15
N GLY A 93 21.49 12.62 18.48
CA GLY A 93 22.05 12.12 19.74
C GLY A 93 21.89 13.13 20.85
#